data_AF-A0A8C3Y1X6-F1
#
_entry.id   AF-A0A8C3Y1X6-F1
#
_cell.length_a   1.000
_cell.length_b   1.000
_cell.length_c   1.000
_cell.angle_alpha   90.00
_cell.angle_beta   90.00
_cell.angle_gamma   90.00
#
_symmetry.space_group_name_H-M   'P 1'
#
loop_
_entity.id
_entity.type
_entity.pdbx_description
1 polymer ?
#
loop_
_entity_poly.entity_id
_entity_poly.type
_entity_poly.pdbx_seq_one_letter_code
_entity_poly.pdbx_strand_id
1 'polypeptide(L)'
;LDGDFWAPPPDVSPPVPGVSEGYPGVSQVMSHGYFQHGGVTFPGLLYSPRSLEAAREFPVEDDDVFNVTYQKSGTVWMLEILSLIRQDGDPRWCRSVPNWDRGPWLETLLGLRRARANARPRIISSHLPVHMFPKSFFGSKAKVIYTVRDPKDVLVSLFHFARIFRPYRDPGSLGDFMDKFLQGDVPFGSWFQHVRGWLQLRGRENFFWISYEELQQDLRGSVQRLCSFLCHPLSPAALDAVVTNASFAAMSHNPMSNFSLSPGFILDQNRGPFLRKGISGDWRNHLSPEQSRRFDLVYRERMEGPPKNPSGDTKIPPGPPKNPSGVPKSGEDPQGTPKNGGDP
;
A
#
# COMPACT_ATOMS: atom_id res chain seq x y z
N LEU A 1 15.50 -11.41 -26.00
CA LEU A 1 16.01 -11.02 -24.66
C LEU A 1 15.19 -11.84 -23.69
N ASP A 2 15.48 -13.14 -23.68
CA ASP A 2 14.62 -14.17 -23.11
C ASP A 2 15.42 -14.80 -21.98
N GLY A 3 15.28 -14.21 -20.80
CA GLY A 3 15.91 -14.68 -19.56
C GLY A 3 14.84 -14.77 -18.49
N ASP A 4 14.73 -15.94 -17.88
CA ASP A 4 13.79 -16.23 -16.81
C ASP A 4 14.07 -15.33 -15.60
N PHE A 5 13.09 -14.51 -15.21
CA PHE A 5 13.23 -13.49 -14.17
C PHE A 5 13.59 -14.08 -12.79
N TRP A 6 13.32 -15.38 -12.58
CA TRP A 6 13.56 -16.09 -11.31
C TRP A 6 14.76 -17.05 -11.35
N ALA A 7 15.60 -17.00 -12.39
CA ALA A 7 16.76 -17.89 -12.48
C ALA A 7 17.71 -17.71 -11.27
N PRO A 8 18.17 -18.80 -10.63
CA PRO A 8 19.07 -18.73 -9.48
C PRO A 8 20.45 -18.18 -9.90
N PRO A 9 21.10 -17.30 -9.10
CA PRO A 9 22.48 -16.90 -9.33
C PRO A 9 23.46 -18.05 -9.03
N PRO A 10 24.68 -18.05 -9.62
CA PRO A 10 25.71 -19.01 -9.26
C PRO A 10 26.17 -18.81 -7.81
N ASP A 11 26.07 -19.90 -7.06
CA ASP A 11 26.56 -20.24 -5.72
C ASP A 11 27.13 -19.10 -4.84
N VAL A 12 26.40 -18.78 -3.76
CA VAL A 12 26.89 -17.92 -2.67
C VAL A 12 26.80 -18.70 -1.36
N SER A 13 27.96 -18.78 -0.71
CA SER A 13 28.30 -19.56 0.50
C SER A 13 27.34 -19.37 1.69
N PRO A 14 27.28 -20.32 2.64
CA PRO A 14 26.22 -20.39 3.67
C PRO A 14 26.35 -19.29 4.75
N PRO A 15 25.25 -18.98 5.47
CA PRO A 15 25.28 -17.99 6.54
C PRO A 15 25.98 -18.52 7.81
N VAL A 16 26.78 -17.66 8.43
CA VAL A 16 27.47 -17.89 9.71
C VAL A 16 26.47 -17.85 10.89
N PRO A 17 26.55 -18.75 11.88
CA PRO A 17 25.61 -18.78 13.00
C PRO A 17 26.05 -17.93 14.21
N GLY A 18 25.07 -17.24 14.81
CA GLY A 18 24.96 -16.96 16.25
C GLY A 18 25.76 -15.79 16.84
N VAL A 19 25.05 -14.74 17.28
CA VAL A 19 25.38 -13.99 18.50
C VAL A 19 24.08 -13.61 19.22
N SER A 20 23.84 -14.25 20.36
CA SER A 20 22.92 -13.82 21.40
C SER A 20 23.64 -12.81 22.28
N GLU A 21 23.22 -11.54 22.29
CA GLU A 21 23.61 -10.62 23.35
C GLU A 21 22.48 -9.60 23.58
N GLY A 22 21.96 -9.62 24.81
CA GLY A 22 20.93 -8.71 25.28
C GLY A 22 21.49 -7.31 25.45
N TYR A 23 20.78 -6.32 24.92
CA TYR A 23 21.06 -4.91 25.18
C TYR A 23 20.23 -4.42 26.38
N PRO A 24 20.87 -3.93 27.46
CA PRO A 24 20.15 -3.23 28.52
C PRO A 24 19.82 -1.82 28.03
N GLY A 25 18.53 -1.47 28.01
CA GLY A 25 18.09 -0.12 27.60
C GLY A 25 16.70 0.00 26.98
N VAL A 26 15.93 -1.08 26.86
CA VAL A 26 14.56 -1.02 26.32
C VAL A 26 13.56 -0.65 27.43
N SER A 27 13.67 0.57 27.95
CA SER A 27 12.65 1.13 28.85
C SER A 27 12.17 2.53 28.43
N GLN A 28 12.59 3.03 27.26
CA GLN A 28 12.10 4.31 26.75
C GLN A 28 11.41 4.16 25.39
N VAL A 29 10.08 4.32 25.45
CA VAL A 29 9.11 4.63 24.39
C VAL A 29 8.69 3.50 23.44
N MET A 30 7.99 2.49 23.98
CA MET A 30 6.92 1.86 23.20
C MET A 30 5.71 2.79 23.24
N SER A 31 5.63 3.74 22.30
CA SER A 31 4.46 4.61 22.18
C SER A 31 3.26 3.75 21.77
N HIS A 32 2.37 3.49 22.73
CA HIS A 32 1.04 2.94 22.46
C HIS A 32 0.22 4.08 21.85
N GLY A 33 0.24 4.21 20.52
CA GLY A 33 -0.45 5.33 19.85
C GLY A 33 -0.17 5.40 18.35
N TYR A 34 -0.90 6.28 17.68
CA TYR A 34 -0.64 6.64 16.28
C TYR A 34 0.34 7.82 16.23
N PHE A 35 1.15 7.89 15.18
CA PHE A 35 2.05 9.00 14.92
C PHE A 35 1.95 9.46 13.46
N GLN A 36 2.31 10.72 13.19
CA GLN A 36 2.32 11.30 11.85
C GLN A 36 3.73 11.19 11.24
N HIS A 37 3.82 10.82 9.97
CA HIS A 37 5.07 10.89 9.20
C HIS A 37 4.75 11.11 7.73
N GLY A 38 5.37 12.12 7.10
CA GLY A 38 5.11 12.43 5.68
C GLY A 38 3.65 12.80 5.36
N GLY A 39 2.92 13.36 6.33
CA GLY A 39 1.49 13.70 6.22
C GLY A 39 0.54 12.49 6.33
N VAL A 40 1.03 11.34 6.80
CA VAL A 40 0.26 10.10 6.90
C VAL A 40 0.33 9.53 8.32
N THR A 41 -0.80 9.03 8.79
CA THR A 41 -0.93 8.38 10.11
C THR A 41 -0.42 6.95 10.07
N PHE A 42 0.44 6.57 11.01
CA PHE A 42 0.92 5.20 11.20
C PHE A 42 0.68 4.73 12.65
N PRO A 43 0.44 3.43 12.86
CA PRO A 43 0.35 2.89 14.21
C PRO A 43 1.76 2.69 14.78
N GLY A 44 1.93 2.91 16.08
CA GLY A 44 3.15 2.54 16.80
C GLY A 44 3.35 1.03 16.87
N LEU A 45 4.30 0.60 17.70
CA LEU A 45 4.73 -0.80 17.92
C LEU A 45 5.48 -1.45 16.74
N LEU A 46 4.87 -1.51 15.55
CA LEU A 46 5.48 -2.17 14.38
C LEU A 46 6.18 -1.19 13.42
N TYR A 47 5.81 0.08 13.49
CA TYR A 47 6.31 1.15 12.65
C TYR A 47 6.99 2.20 13.53
N SER A 48 7.96 2.88 12.96
CA SER A 48 8.65 4.00 13.59
C SER A 48 9.04 5.02 12.51
N PRO A 49 9.23 6.31 12.85
CA PRO A 49 9.78 7.28 11.91
C PRO A 49 11.07 6.78 11.24
N ARG A 50 11.96 6.15 12.02
CA ARG A 50 13.21 5.56 11.52
C ARG A 50 12.99 4.44 10.50
N SER A 51 12.01 3.55 10.73
CA SER A 51 11.73 2.46 9.77
C SER A 51 11.11 3.00 8.49
N LEU A 52 10.30 4.05 8.57
CA LEU A 52 9.71 4.71 7.40
C LEU A 52 10.76 5.45 6.57
N GLU A 53 11.69 6.17 7.21
CA GLU A 53 12.82 6.80 6.53
C GLU A 53 13.73 5.75 5.87
N ALA A 54 14.07 4.69 6.60
CA ALA A 54 14.91 3.62 6.05
C ALA A 54 14.22 2.81 4.94
N ALA A 55 12.88 2.70 4.96
CA ALA A 55 12.11 2.16 3.85
C ALA A 55 12.18 3.09 2.63
N ARG A 56 12.08 4.41 2.84
CA ARG A 56 12.19 5.40 1.75
C ARG A 56 13.57 5.41 1.07
N GLU A 57 14.62 5.13 1.82
CA GLU A 57 16.00 5.01 1.32
C GLU A 57 16.41 3.54 1.04
N PHE A 58 15.44 2.62 0.94
CA PHE A 58 15.75 1.21 0.68
C PHE A 58 16.38 1.03 -0.71
N PRO A 59 17.53 0.32 -0.82
CA PRO A 59 18.17 0.03 -2.10
C PRO A 59 17.35 -1.03 -2.86
N VAL A 60 16.53 -0.54 -3.78
CA VAL A 60 15.74 -1.36 -4.71
C VAL A 60 16.66 -1.97 -5.77
N GLU A 61 16.50 -3.26 -6.00
CA GLU A 61 17.21 -4.03 -7.03
C GLU A 61 16.30 -4.23 -8.25
N ASP A 62 16.88 -4.33 -9.45
CA ASP A 62 16.12 -4.44 -10.71
C ASP A 62 15.22 -5.69 -10.81
N ASP A 63 15.53 -6.74 -10.04
CA ASP A 63 14.79 -8.00 -9.95
C ASP A 63 13.82 -8.05 -8.75
N ASP A 64 13.63 -6.94 -8.03
CA ASP A 64 12.62 -6.89 -6.97
C ASP A 64 11.20 -6.89 -7.52
N VAL A 65 10.31 -7.56 -6.78
CA VAL A 65 8.87 -7.57 -7.03
C VAL A 65 8.13 -7.05 -5.80
N PHE A 66 7.49 -5.90 -5.95
CA PHE A 66 6.71 -5.26 -4.91
C PHE A 66 5.22 -5.60 -5.03
N ASN A 67 4.66 -6.20 -3.99
CA ASN A 67 3.22 -6.36 -3.78
C ASN A 67 2.70 -5.16 -2.99
N VAL A 68 2.07 -4.21 -3.67
CA VAL A 68 1.63 -2.95 -3.07
C VAL A 68 0.12 -2.89 -3.04
N THR A 69 -0.46 -2.57 -1.89
CA THR A 69 -1.90 -2.37 -1.80
C THR A 69 -2.20 -1.30 -0.76
N TYR A 70 -3.36 -0.65 -0.85
CA TYR A 70 -3.94 -0.09 0.37
C TYR A 70 -4.26 -1.25 1.34
N GLN A 71 -4.18 -1.00 2.64
CA GLN A 71 -4.48 -2.02 3.64
C GLN A 71 -5.84 -2.70 3.41
N LYS A 72 -5.90 -4.02 3.60
CA LYS A 72 -7.11 -4.85 3.45
C LYS A 72 -7.67 -4.99 2.02
N SER A 73 -6.89 -4.61 1.01
CA SER A 73 -7.23 -4.83 -0.41
C SER A 73 -6.77 -6.17 -1.00
N GLY A 74 -6.43 -7.17 -0.16
CA GLY A 74 -6.07 -8.52 -0.64
C GLY A 74 -4.56 -8.81 -0.77
N THR A 75 -3.72 -8.05 -0.07
CA THR A 75 -2.24 -8.20 -0.05
C THR A 75 -1.78 -9.62 0.17
N VAL A 76 -2.37 -10.31 1.14
CA VAL A 76 -1.97 -11.68 1.52
C VAL A 76 -2.33 -12.68 0.43
N TRP A 77 -3.43 -12.45 -0.29
CA TRP A 77 -3.83 -13.28 -1.41
C TRP A 77 -2.87 -13.10 -2.60
N MET A 78 -2.56 -11.85 -2.95
CA MET A 78 -1.56 -11.55 -3.98
C MET A 78 -0.18 -12.11 -3.61
N LEU A 79 0.22 -12.00 -2.35
CA LEU A 79 1.49 -12.55 -1.88
C LEU A 79 1.54 -14.07 -2.01
N GLU A 80 0.45 -14.78 -1.72
CA GLU A 80 0.36 -16.22 -1.94
C GLU A 80 0.50 -16.57 -3.42
N ILE A 81 -0.23 -15.86 -4.28
CA ILE A 81 -0.16 -16.02 -5.74
C ILE A 81 1.28 -15.82 -6.25
N LEU A 82 1.92 -14.71 -5.88
CA LEU A 82 3.30 -14.40 -6.30
C LEU A 82 4.29 -15.45 -5.78
N SER A 83 4.09 -15.95 -4.56
CA SER A 83 4.96 -16.97 -3.97
C SER A 83 4.82 -18.32 -4.68
N LEU A 84 3.61 -18.69 -5.09
CA LEU A 84 3.36 -19.90 -5.87
C LEU A 84 3.86 -19.76 -7.31
N ILE A 85 3.69 -18.59 -7.95
CA ILE A 85 4.25 -18.30 -9.27
C ILE A 85 5.78 -18.46 -9.22
N ARG A 86 6.46 -17.86 -8.24
CA ARG A 86 7.92 -17.98 -8.05
C ARG A 86 8.41 -19.43 -7.93
N GLN A 87 7.56 -20.34 -7.48
CA GLN A 87 7.90 -21.73 -7.19
C GLN A 87 7.24 -22.69 -8.19
N ASP A 88 6.87 -22.22 -9.39
CA ASP A 88 6.24 -23.04 -10.44
C ASP A 88 5.00 -23.81 -9.95
N GLY A 89 4.21 -23.19 -9.06
CA GLY A 89 3.02 -23.77 -8.45
C GLY A 89 3.28 -24.70 -7.26
N ASP A 90 4.54 -24.93 -6.87
CA ASP A 90 4.91 -25.75 -5.72
C ASP A 90 4.56 -25.06 -4.39
N PRO A 91 3.67 -25.64 -3.57
CA PRO A 91 3.23 -25.01 -2.34
C PRO A 91 4.19 -25.23 -1.16
N ARG A 92 5.30 -25.95 -1.30
CA ARG A 92 6.22 -26.27 -0.17
C ARG A 92 6.68 -25.01 0.55
N TRP A 93 7.08 -23.97 -0.17
CA TRP A 93 7.51 -22.71 0.43
C TRP A 93 6.36 -21.99 1.16
N CYS A 94 5.18 -21.95 0.54
CA CYS A 94 3.97 -21.37 1.15
C CYS A 94 3.48 -22.14 2.38
N ARG A 95 3.84 -23.42 2.53
CA ARG A 95 3.45 -24.28 3.66
C ARG A 95 4.51 -24.35 4.77
N SER A 96 5.74 -23.91 4.51
CA SER A 96 6.85 -23.97 5.47
C SER A 96 7.30 -22.62 6.01
N VAL A 97 7.09 -21.53 5.25
CA VAL A 97 7.56 -20.20 5.62
C VAL A 97 6.37 -19.22 5.75
N PRO A 98 6.25 -18.50 6.88
CA PRO A 98 5.20 -17.51 7.06
C PRO A 98 5.21 -16.43 5.98
N ASN A 99 4.03 -15.93 5.61
CA ASN A 99 3.89 -14.92 4.56
C ASN A 99 4.71 -13.65 4.83
N TRP A 100 4.82 -13.18 6.08
CA TRP A 100 5.59 -12.00 6.46
C TRP A 100 7.11 -12.20 6.41
N ASP A 101 7.57 -13.45 6.23
CA ASP A 101 8.97 -13.78 5.94
C ASP A 101 9.19 -13.93 4.43
N ARG A 102 8.22 -14.49 3.69
CA ARG A 102 8.27 -14.61 2.22
C ARG A 102 8.19 -13.28 1.49
N GLY A 103 7.27 -12.41 1.93
CA GLY A 103 7.00 -11.08 1.38
C GLY A 103 6.87 -10.03 2.47
N PRO A 104 7.97 -9.67 3.15
CA PRO A 104 7.96 -8.78 4.29
C PRO A 104 7.42 -7.38 3.97
N TRP A 105 6.73 -6.76 4.92
CA TRP A 105 6.28 -5.36 4.83
C TRP A 105 7.44 -4.40 5.08
N LEU A 106 7.90 -3.74 4.02
CA LEU A 106 9.13 -2.94 4.01
C LEU A 106 9.17 -1.86 5.11
N GLU A 107 8.04 -1.19 5.34
CA GLU A 107 7.88 -0.09 6.29
C GLU A 107 7.92 -0.50 7.77
N THR A 108 7.83 -1.80 8.07
CA THR A 108 7.89 -2.32 9.44
C THR A 108 9.34 -2.55 9.88
N LEU A 109 9.59 -2.45 11.19
CA LEU A 109 10.93 -2.66 11.76
C LEU A 109 11.53 -4.03 11.40
N LEU A 110 10.74 -5.09 11.50
CA LEU A 110 11.18 -6.45 11.17
C LEU A 110 11.17 -6.71 9.66
N GLY A 111 10.18 -6.17 8.95
CA GLY A 111 10.08 -6.37 7.51
C GLY A 111 11.23 -5.72 6.75
N LEU A 112 11.70 -4.55 7.16
CA LEU A 112 12.90 -3.94 6.59
C LEU A 112 14.14 -4.85 6.71
N ARG A 113 14.34 -5.47 7.87
CA ARG A 113 15.48 -6.39 8.09
C ARG A 113 15.35 -7.63 7.20
N ARG A 114 14.15 -8.22 7.12
CA ARG A 114 13.86 -9.39 6.29
C ARG A 114 14.01 -9.08 4.80
N ALA A 115 13.50 -7.94 4.33
CA ALA A 115 13.63 -7.52 2.94
C ALA A 115 15.11 -7.41 2.51
N ARG A 116 16.00 -7.01 3.42
CA ARG A 116 17.46 -6.98 3.14
C ARG A 116 18.09 -8.37 3.14
N ALA A 117 17.59 -9.29 3.95
CA ALA A 117 18.17 -10.63 4.12
C ALA A 117 17.61 -11.68 3.14
N ASN A 118 16.43 -11.45 2.55
CA ASN A 118 15.78 -12.40 1.67
C ASN A 118 16.59 -12.66 0.39
N ALA A 119 16.64 -13.92 -0.03
CA ALA A 119 17.28 -14.33 -1.28
C ALA A 119 16.58 -13.72 -2.49
N ARG A 120 17.40 -13.28 -3.44
CA ARG A 120 16.97 -12.72 -4.73
C ARG A 120 16.36 -13.80 -5.64
N PRO A 121 15.54 -13.37 -6.61
CA PRO A 121 14.76 -12.12 -6.59
C PRO A 121 13.81 -12.02 -5.38
N ARG A 122 13.62 -10.81 -4.87
CA ARG A 122 12.88 -10.58 -3.61
C ARG A 122 11.41 -10.26 -3.90
N ILE A 123 10.51 -10.89 -3.15
CA ILE A 123 9.11 -10.44 -3.05
C ILE A 123 9.02 -9.55 -1.81
N ILE A 124 8.51 -8.33 -1.94
CA ILE A 124 8.43 -7.35 -0.86
C ILE A 124 7.01 -6.77 -0.84
N SER A 125 6.40 -6.66 0.34
CA SER A 125 5.06 -6.07 0.48
C SER A 125 5.16 -4.62 0.96
N SER A 126 4.20 -3.77 0.59
CA SER A 126 4.07 -2.43 1.19
C SER A 126 2.65 -1.87 1.13
N HIS A 127 2.31 -1.08 2.14
CA HIS A 127 1.12 -0.24 2.22
C HIS A 127 1.44 1.25 2.11
N LEU A 128 2.69 1.62 1.79
CA LEU A 128 3.07 3.01 1.66
C LEU A 128 2.37 3.67 0.46
N PRO A 129 1.88 4.92 0.61
CA PRO A 129 1.47 5.70 -0.54
C PRO A 129 2.68 6.04 -1.42
N VAL A 130 2.42 6.24 -2.72
CA VAL A 130 3.48 6.40 -3.74
C VAL A 130 4.52 7.48 -3.40
N HIS A 131 4.14 8.59 -2.74
CA HIS A 131 5.04 9.68 -2.39
C HIS A 131 6.00 9.36 -1.23
N MET A 132 5.77 8.25 -0.53
CA MET A 132 6.61 7.72 0.55
C MET A 132 7.35 6.44 0.16
N PHE A 133 7.10 5.90 -1.03
CA PHE A 133 7.72 4.68 -1.53
C PHE A 133 9.24 4.84 -1.75
N PRO A 134 10.06 3.76 -1.79
CA PRO A 134 11.49 3.87 -1.99
C PRO A 134 11.87 4.75 -3.18
N LYS A 135 12.76 5.73 -2.97
CA LYS A 135 13.15 6.67 -4.03
C LYS A 135 13.82 5.96 -5.21
N SER A 136 14.66 4.95 -4.94
CA SER A 136 15.41 4.25 -5.98
C SER A 136 14.50 3.39 -6.88
N PHE A 137 13.28 3.04 -6.45
CA PHE A 137 12.31 2.33 -7.29
C PHE A 137 12.07 3.07 -8.62
N PHE A 138 11.91 4.40 -8.56
CA PHE A 138 11.53 5.21 -9.71
C PHE A 138 12.61 5.29 -10.80
N GLY A 139 13.84 4.86 -10.51
CA GLY A 139 14.94 4.72 -11.48
C GLY A 139 15.35 3.27 -11.77
N SER A 140 14.64 2.28 -11.21
CA SER A 140 14.95 0.84 -11.34
C SER A 140 14.01 0.13 -12.33
N LYS A 141 14.35 -1.12 -12.68
CA LYS A 141 13.49 -2.04 -13.44
C LYS A 141 12.58 -2.92 -12.56
N ALA A 142 12.71 -2.78 -11.24
CA ALA A 142 11.87 -3.50 -10.27
C ALA A 142 10.40 -3.36 -10.63
N LYS A 143 9.62 -4.41 -10.38
CA LYS A 143 8.22 -4.46 -10.75
C LYS A 143 7.32 -4.16 -9.55
N VAL A 144 6.26 -3.41 -9.75
CA VAL A 144 5.17 -3.23 -8.77
C VAL A 144 3.91 -3.89 -9.30
N ILE A 145 3.27 -4.70 -8.45
CA ILE A 145 1.91 -5.18 -8.59
C ILE A 145 1.05 -4.42 -7.58
N TYR A 146 0.13 -3.59 -8.09
CA TYR A 146 -0.80 -2.82 -7.28
C TYR A 146 -2.19 -3.43 -7.26
N THR A 147 -2.64 -3.90 -6.10
CA THR A 147 -4.01 -4.43 -5.94
C THR A 147 -4.94 -3.36 -5.35
N VAL A 148 -6.00 -3.02 -6.10
CA VAL A 148 -7.11 -2.18 -5.64
C VAL A 148 -8.31 -3.04 -5.27
N ARG A 149 -9.18 -2.56 -4.39
CA ARG A 149 -10.41 -3.24 -3.99
C ARG A 149 -11.51 -2.22 -3.77
N ASP A 150 -12.77 -2.60 -3.93
CA ASP A 150 -13.92 -1.75 -3.62
C ASP A 150 -13.73 -1.11 -2.22
N PRO A 151 -13.75 0.23 -2.13
CA PRO A 151 -13.45 0.94 -0.89
C PRO A 151 -14.46 0.67 0.23
N LYS A 152 -15.70 0.27 -0.07
CA LYS A 152 -16.69 -0.12 0.94
C LYS A 152 -16.35 -1.48 1.56
N ASP A 153 -15.85 -2.43 0.76
CA ASP A 153 -15.35 -3.71 1.29
C ASP A 153 -14.05 -3.52 2.08
N VAL A 154 -13.19 -2.62 1.62
CA VAL A 154 -11.97 -2.21 2.37
C VAL A 154 -12.37 -1.64 3.73
N LEU A 155 -13.32 -0.70 3.78
CA LEU A 155 -13.84 -0.13 5.03
C LEU A 155 -14.30 -1.22 6.00
N VAL A 156 -15.17 -2.12 5.57
CA VAL A 156 -15.69 -3.20 6.42
C VAL A 156 -14.57 -4.14 6.87
N SER A 157 -13.68 -4.54 5.96
CA SER A 157 -12.56 -5.41 6.32
C SER A 157 -11.59 -4.74 7.29
N LEU A 158 -11.38 -3.43 7.17
CA LEU A 158 -10.51 -2.65 8.04
C LEU A 158 -11.14 -2.44 9.41
N PHE A 159 -12.45 -2.19 9.48
CA PHE A 159 -13.21 -2.11 10.73
C PHE A 159 -13.03 -3.38 11.57
N HIS A 160 -13.23 -4.56 10.99
CA HIS A 160 -13.01 -5.82 11.69
C HIS A 160 -11.54 -6.04 12.05
N PHE A 161 -10.61 -5.66 11.16
CA PHE A 161 -9.18 -5.80 11.43
C PHE A 161 -8.72 -4.93 12.61
N ALA A 162 -9.21 -3.71 12.72
CA ALA A 162 -8.90 -2.80 13.83
C ALA A 162 -9.30 -3.36 15.20
N ARG A 163 -10.30 -4.27 15.26
CA ARG A 163 -10.73 -4.93 16.51
C ARG A 163 -9.77 -6.04 16.94
N ILE A 164 -9.06 -6.67 16.01
CA ILE A 164 -8.18 -7.81 16.30
C ILE A 164 -6.70 -7.43 16.29
N PHE A 165 -6.33 -6.36 15.57
CA PHE A 165 -4.94 -5.93 15.43
C PHE A 165 -4.57 -4.90 16.50
N ARG A 166 -3.78 -5.33 17.48
CA ARG A 166 -3.45 -4.55 18.69
C ARG A 166 -2.75 -3.21 18.45
N PRO A 167 -1.93 -3.04 17.38
CA PRO A 167 -1.40 -1.72 17.05
C PRO A 167 -2.46 -0.68 16.68
N TYR A 168 -3.69 -1.10 16.35
CA TYR A 168 -4.77 -0.18 16.01
C TYR A 168 -5.59 0.20 17.24
N ARG A 169 -6.11 1.43 17.21
CA ARG A 169 -7.10 1.88 18.18
C ARG A 169 -8.42 1.15 17.94
N ASP A 170 -9.24 1.02 18.99
CA ASP A 170 -10.59 0.50 18.86
C ASP A 170 -11.36 1.36 17.84
N PRO A 171 -11.95 0.74 16.79
CA PRO A 171 -12.67 1.49 15.77
C PRO A 171 -13.97 2.13 16.27
N GLY A 172 -14.53 1.69 17.40
CA GLY A 172 -15.83 2.14 17.89
C GLY A 172 -16.98 1.57 17.05
N SER A 173 -17.99 2.39 16.75
CA SER A 173 -19.08 1.98 15.86
C SER A 173 -18.64 1.99 14.39
N LEU A 174 -19.31 1.19 13.54
CA LEU A 174 -19.02 1.21 12.11
C LEU A 174 -19.30 2.58 11.47
N GLY A 175 -20.29 3.32 11.98
CA GLY A 175 -20.61 4.67 11.51
C GLY A 175 -19.47 5.65 11.76
N ASP A 176 -18.97 5.71 13.00
CA ASP A 176 -17.84 6.58 13.37
C ASP A 176 -16.56 6.19 12.62
N PHE A 177 -16.35 4.89 12.44
CA PHE A 177 -15.21 4.39 11.69
C PHE A 177 -15.29 4.74 10.19
N MET A 178 -16.49 4.71 9.62
CA MET A 178 -16.72 5.15 8.24
C MET A 178 -16.37 6.64 8.06
N ASP A 179 -16.72 7.49 9.04
CA ASP A 179 -16.40 8.92 8.98
C ASP A 179 -14.89 9.16 8.98
N LYS A 180 -14.17 8.48 9.87
CA LYS A 180 -12.70 8.51 9.91
C LYS A 180 -12.09 8.01 8.60
N PHE A 181 -12.60 6.90 8.07
CA PHE A 181 -12.13 6.34 6.80
C PHE A 181 -12.32 7.31 5.62
N LEU A 182 -13.49 7.94 5.50
CA LEU A 182 -13.79 8.90 4.44
C LEU A 182 -12.93 10.17 4.54
N GLN A 183 -12.57 10.57 5.75
CA GLN A 183 -11.66 11.70 6.02
C GLN A 183 -10.18 11.33 5.83
N GLY A 184 -9.84 10.03 5.78
CA GLY A 184 -8.47 9.55 5.78
C GLY A 184 -7.80 9.56 7.16
N ASP A 185 -8.57 9.70 8.25
CA ASP A 185 -8.09 9.61 9.64
C ASP A 185 -8.02 8.14 10.10
N VAL A 186 -7.27 7.35 9.34
CA VAL A 186 -6.98 5.94 9.63
C VAL A 186 -5.51 5.68 9.31
N PRO A 187 -4.90 4.60 9.85
CA PRO A 187 -3.57 4.18 9.44
C PRO A 187 -3.42 4.14 7.91
N PHE A 188 -2.29 4.62 7.39
CA PHE A 188 -1.99 4.77 5.95
C PHE A 188 -2.83 5.82 5.21
N GLY A 189 -3.63 6.61 5.92
CA GLY A 189 -4.27 7.81 5.39
C GLY A 189 -5.47 7.54 4.48
N SER A 190 -5.71 8.46 3.53
CA SER A 190 -6.87 8.39 2.64
C SER A 190 -6.71 7.30 1.57
N TRP A 191 -7.66 6.35 1.54
CA TRP A 191 -7.78 5.36 0.45
C TRP A 191 -7.84 6.04 -0.92
N PHE A 192 -8.58 7.15 -1.04
CA PHE A 192 -8.76 7.88 -2.30
C PHE A 192 -7.42 8.42 -2.81
N GLN A 193 -6.65 9.08 -1.96
CA GLN A 193 -5.34 9.62 -2.33
C GLN A 193 -4.34 8.50 -2.61
N HIS A 194 -4.37 7.41 -1.83
CA HIS A 194 -3.50 6.26 -2.03
C HIS A 194 -3.72 5.64 -3.42
N VAL A 195 -4.97 5.31 -3.77
CA VAL A 195 -5.33 4.73 -5.06
C VAL A 195 -5.03 5.69 -6.20
N ARG A 196 -5.42 6.96 -6.10
CA ARG A 196 -5.13 7.95 -7.15
C ARG A 196 -3.63 8.18 -7.33
N GLY A 197 -2.84 8.12 -6.27
CA GLY A 197 -1.38 8.26 -6.33
C GLY A 197 -0.75 7.11 -7.10
N TRP A 198 -1.02 5.87 -6.69
CA TRP A 198 -0.46 4.68 -7.34
C TRP A 198 -0.93 4.51 -8.78
N LEU A 199 -2.21 4.78 -9.07
CA LEU A 199 -2.76 4.63 -10.43
C LEU A 199 -2.28 5.70 -11.42
N GLN A 200 -1.49 6.69 -11.00
CA GLN A 200 -0.76 7.58 -11.92
C GLN A 200 0.40 6.86 -12.63
N LEU A 201 0.87 5.72 -12.10
CA LEU A 201 1.92 4.92 -12.72
C LEU A 201 1.39 3.96 -13.80
N ARG A 202 0.07 3.92 -14.03
CA ARG A 202 -0.54 3.12 -15.09
C ARG A 202 0.08 3.47 -16.45
N GLY A 203 0.39 2.44 -17.23
CA GLY A 203 1.04 2.57 -18.53
C GLY A 203 2.57 2.46 -18.48
N ARG A 204 3.20 2.45 -17.30
CA ARG A 204 4.62 2.09 -17.16
C ARG A 204 4.81 0.58 -17.32
N GLU A 205 5.90 0.18 -17.97
CA GLU A 205 6.22 -1.23 -18.24
C GLU A 205 6.45 -2.08 -16.99
N ASN A 206 6.93 -1.46 -15.91
CA ASN A 206 7.21 -2.11 -14.62
C ASN A 206 6.11 -1.91 -13.58
N PHE A 207 4.91 -1.49 -14.00
CA PHE A 207 3.76 -1.30 -13.11
C PHE A 207 2.53 -2.06 -13.62
N PHE A 208 2.10 -3.05 -12.85
CA PHE A 208 0.87 -3.79 -13.07
C PHE A 208 -0.16 -3.40 -12.02
N TRP A 209 -1.42 -3.28 -12.42
CA TRP A 209 -2.52 -3.10 -11.47
C TRP A 209 -3.64 -4.08 -11.77
N ILE A 210 -4.33 -4.49 -10.72
CA ILE A 210 -5.47 -5.40 -10.80
C ILE A 210 -6.44 -5.12 -9.66
N SER A 211 -7.73 -5.34 -9.89
CA SER A 211 -8.72 -5.31 -8.84
C SER A 211 -8.82 -6.65 -8.11
N TYR A 212 -9.13 -6.60 -6.81
CA TYR A 212 -9.46 -7.79 -6.02
C TYR A 212 -10.65 -8.54 -6.64
N GLU A 213 -11.59 -7.79 -7.22
CA GLU A 213 -12.78 -8.30 -7.88
C GLU A 213 -12.44 -9.07 -9.16
N GLU A 214 -11.48 -8.61 -9.98
CA GLU A 214 -10.94 -9.38 -11.12
C GLU A 214 -10.32 -10.72 -10.67
N LEU A 215 -9.55 -10.71 -9.58
CA LEU A 215 -8.98 -11.94 -9.01
C LEU A 215 -10.08 -12.93 -8.57
N GLN A 216 -11.21 -12.43 -8.07
CA GLN A 216 -12.35 -13.27 -7.69
C GLN A 216 -13.09 -13.83 -8.90
N GLN A 217 -13.28 -12.98 -9.92
CA GLN A 217 -14.07 -13.32 -11.10
C GLN A 217 -13.37 -14.36 -11.96
N ASP A 218 -12.07 -14.19 -12.19
CA ASP A 218 -11.25 -15.14 -12.94
C ASP A 218 -9.81 -15.16 -12.41
N LEU A 219 -9.60 -16.00 -11.39
CA LEU A 219 -8.27 -16.19 -10.80
C LEU A 219 -7.28 -16.73 -11.83
N ARG A 220 -7.70 -17.67 -12.70
CA ARG A 220 -6.81 -18.31 -13.67
C ARG A 220 -6.29 -17.31 -14.68
N GLY A 221 -7.18 -16.55 -15.33
CA GLY A 221 -6.78 -15.52 -16.29
C GLY A 221 -5.97 -14.41 -15.66
N SER A 222 -6.28 -14.05 -14.40
CA SER A 222 -5.50 -13.08 -13.63
C SER A 222 -4.07 -13.57 -13.37
N VAL A 223 -3.88 -14.83 -12.98
CA VAL A 223 -2.55 -15.43 -12.80
C VAL A 223 -1.78 -15.48 -14.13
N GLN A 224 -2.42 -15.80 -15.24
CA GLN A 224 -1.77 -15.78 -16.57
C GLN A 224 -1.27 -14.38 -16.94
N ARG A 225 -2.07 -13.33 -16.68
CA ARG A 225 -1.66 -11.93 -16.89
C ARG A 225 -0.48 -11.55 -15.98
N LEU A 226 -0.51 -11.97 -14.71
CA LEU A 226 0.61 -11.76 -13.79
C LEU A 226 1.89 -12.46 -14.26
N CYS A 227 1.80 -13.72 -14.70
CA CYS A 227 2.95 -14.47 -15.25
C CYS A 227 3.55 -13.76 -16.46
N SER A 228 2.69 -13.25 -17.36
CA SER A 228 3.13 -12.47 -18.53
C SER A 228 3.85 -11.19 -18.12
N PHE A 229 3.30 -10.44 -17.16
CA PHE A 229 3.92 -9.23 -16.62
C PHE A 229 5.25 -9.53 -15.91
N LEU A 230 5.34 -10.64 -15.18
CA LEU A 230 6.54 -11.06 -14.47
C LEU A 230 7.58 -11.73 -15.39
N CYS A 231 7.25 -11.96 -16.66
CA CYS A 231 8.08 -12.70 -17.61
C CYS A 231 8.45 -14.11 -17.10
N HIS A 232 7.50 -14.78 -16.43
CA HIS A 232 7.68 -16.10 -15.85
C HIS A 232 6.46 -16.99 -16.20
N PRO A 233 6.43 -17.55 -17.42
CA PRO A 233 5.31 -18.34 -17.89
C PRO A 233 5.25 -19.69 -17.16
N LEU A 234 4.05 -20.06 -16.72
CA LEU A 234 3.81 -21.34 -16.05
C LEU A 234 3.30 -22.39 -17.04
N SER A 235 3.65 -23.65 -16.80
CA SER A 235 2.98 -24.78 -17.45
C SER A 235 1.49 -24.81 -17.06
N PRO A 236 0.61 -25.45 -17.86
CA PRO A 236 -0.79 -25.59 -17.50
C PRO A 236 -1.02 -26.23 -16.12
N ALA A 237 -0.22 -27.24 -15.78
CA ALA A 237 -0.29 -27.93 -14.48
C ALA A 237 0.19 -27.03 -13.33
N ALA A 238 1.28 -26.27 -13.52
CA ALA A 238 1.75 -25.30 -12.54
C ALA A 238 0.71 -24.19 -12.31
N LEU A 239 0.08 -23.69 -13.38
CA LEU A 239 -1.00 -22.72 -13.31
C LEU A 239 -2.23 -23.26 -12.53
N ASP A 240 -2.63 -24.50 -12.78
CA ASP A 240 -3.70 -25.19 -12.03
C ASP A 240 -3.34 -25.29 -10.53
N ALA A 241 -2.08 -25.62 -10.23
CA ALA A 241 -1.57 -25.71 -8.87
C ALA A 241 -1.58 -24.35 -8.16
N VAL A 242 -1.20 -23.25 -8.84
CA VAL A 242 -1.31 -21.89 -8.30
C VAL A 242 -2.77 -21.59 -7.94
N VAL A 243 -3.70 -21.80 -8.87
CA VAL A 243 -5.13 -21.50 -8.65
C VAL A 243 -5.70 -22.29 -7.47
N THR A 244 -5.36 -23.57 -7.36
CA THR A 244 -5.84 -24.43 -6.26
C THR A 244 -5.27 -23.99 -4.92
N ASN A 245 -3.95 -23.78 -4.82
CA ASN A 245 -3.30 -23.45 -3.55
C ASN A 245 -3.52 -21.98 -3.12
N ALA A 246 -3.81 -21.07 -4.06
CA ALA A 246 -4.18 -19.69 -3.76
C ALA A 246 -5.69 -19.52 -3.47
N SER A 247 -6.49 -20.59 -3.46
CA SER A 247 -7.91 -20.48 -3.12
C SER A 247 -8.10 -20.03 -1.67
N PHE A 248 -9.20 -19.31 -1.38
CA PHE A 248 -9.52 -18.88 -0.01
C PHE A 248 -9.55 -20.06 0.96
N ALA A 249 -10.13 -21.19 0.55
CA ALA A 249 -10.20 -22.40 1.34
C ALA A 249 -8.81 -22.99 1.64
N ALA A 250 -7.90 -23.06 0.66
CA ALA A 250 -6.55 -23.54 0.91
C ALA A 250 -5.80 -22.61 1.88
N MET A 251 -5.88 -21.30 1.64
CA MET A 251 -5.20 -20.31 2.46
C MET A 251 -5.74 -20.24 3.89
N SER A 252 -7.06 -20.36 4.10
CA SER A 252 -7.68 -20.31 5.43
C SER A 252 -7.21 -21.43 6.35
N HIS A 253 -6.85 -22.58 5.78
CA HIS A 253 -6.34 -23.74 6.52
C HIS A 253 -4.81 -23.78 6.63
N ASN A 254 -4.08 -22.88 5.96
CA ASN A 254 -2.62 -22.82 6.00
C ASN A 254 -2.13 -21.87 7.11
N PRO A 255 -1.50 -22.36 8.20
CA PRO A 255 -0.97 -21.53 9.29
C PRO A 255 0.05 -20.46 8.84
N MET A 256 0.76 -20.74 7.75
CA MET A 256 1.76 -19.83 7.17
C MET A 256 1.13 -18.66 6.40
N SER A 257 -0.17 -18.74 6.10
CA SER A 257 -0.88 -17.75 5.27
C SER A 257 -2.04 -17.07 6.02
N ASN A 258 -2.66 -17.75 7.00
CA ASN A 258 -3.84 -17.26 7.72
C ASN A 258 -3.53 -16.41 8.96
N PHE A 259 -2.25 -16.19 9.29
CA PHE A 259 -1.77 -15.45 10.48
C PHE A 259 -2.01 -16.13 11.83
N SER A 260 -2.38 -17.42 11.89
CA SER A 260 -2.55 -18.16 13.16
C SER A 260 -1.28 -18.19 14.02
N LEU A 261 -0.09 -18.11 13.39
CA LEU A 261 1.21 -18.05 14.06
C LEU A 261 1.61 -16.65 14.56
N SER A 262 0.79 -15.62 14.32
CA SER A 262 1.10 -14.26 14.78
C SER A 262 0.99 -14.18 16.31
N PRO A 263 1.96 -13.54 17.00
CA PRO A 263 1.87 -13.39 18.46
C PRO A 263 0.60 -12.68 18.90
N GLY A 264 -0.03 -13.15 19.98
CA GLY A 264 -1.30 -12.59 20.48
C GLY A 264 -1.23 -11.11 20.88
N PHE A 265 -0.03 -10.60 21.22
CA PHE A 265 0.18 -9.17 21.49
C PHE A 265 0.16 -8.30 20.22
N ILE A 266 0.23 -8.90 19.03
CA ILE A 266 0.06 -8.23 17.73
C ILE A 266 -1.35 -8.45 17.18
N LEU A 267 -1.81 -9.71 17.19
CA LEU A 267 -3.07 -10.11 16.57
C LEU A 267 -3.88 -11.01 17.52
N ASP A 268 -4.99 -10.50 18.02
CA ASP A 268 -5.91 -11.21 18.90
C ASP A 268 -6.95 -11.99 18.10
N GLN A 269 -6.62 -13.23 17.76
CA GLN A 269 -7.49 -14.10 16.98
C GLN A 269 -8.65 -14.70 17.78
N ASN A 270 -8.68 -14.53 19.11
CA ASN A 270 -9.85 -14.91 19.91
C ASN A 270 -11.04 -13.98 19.63
N ARG A 271 -10.78 -12.76 19.11
CA ARG A 271 -11.81 -11.80 18.69
C ARG A 271 -12.26 -11.98 17.23
N GLY A 272 -11.66 -12.91 16.50
CA GLY A 272 -12.02 -13.27 15.13
C GLY A 272 -10.80 -13.59 14.24
N PRO A 273 -11.00 -14.33 13.13
CA PRO A 273 -9.92 -14.72 12.24
C PRO A 273 -9.44 -13.56 11.36
N PHE A 274 -8.16 -13.59 10.95
CA PHE A 274 -7.62 -12.64 9.98
C PHE A 274 -8.25 -12.82 8.58
N LEU A 275 -8.33 -14.07 8.11
CA LEU A 275 -9.02 -14.43 6.87
C LEU A 275 -10.51 -14.64 7.18
N ARG A 276 -11.29 -13.57 7.06
CA ARG A 276 -12.69 -13.52 7.55
C ARG A 276 -13.72 -14.16 6.63
N LYS A 277 -13.77 -13.75 5.36
CA LYS A 277 -14.76 -14.25 4.37
C LYS A 277 -14.19 -14.40 2.96
N GLY A 278 -13.27 -13.53 2.56
CA GLY A 278 -12.65 -13.61 1.22
C GLY A 278 -13.66 -13.45 0.08
N ILE A 279 -14.65 -12.56 0.21
CA ILE A 279 -15.66 -12.27 -0.81
C ILE A 279 -15.69 -10.79 -1.18
N SER A 280 -16.24 -10.47 -2.35
CA SER A 280 -16.59 -9.11 -2.79
C SER A 280 -18.06 -8.82 -2.50
N GLY A 281 -18.37 -7.57 -2.16
CA GLY A 281 -19.72 -7.10 -1.86
C GLY A 281 -20.22 -7.38 -0.44
N ASP A 282 -19.35 -7.78 0.51
CA ASP A 282 -19.79 -8.01 1.90
C ASP A 282 -20.28 -6.71 2.54
N TRP A 283 -19.84 -5.55 2.07
CA TRP A 283 -20.33 -4.24 2.54
C TRP A 283 -21.86 -4.11 2.56
N ARG A 284 -22.58 -4.81 1.67
CA ARG A 284 -24.05 -4.84 1.62
C ARG A 284 -24.68 -5.43 2.88
N ASN A 285 -23.95 -6.26 3.60
CA ASN A 285 -24.39 -6.87 4.86
C ASN A 285 -24.10 -6.00 6.10
N HIS A 286 -23.39 -4.87 5.95
CA HIS A 286 -22.94 -4.04 7.08
C HIS A 286 -23.39 -2.59 6.98
N LEU A 287 -23.41 -2.02 5.78
CA LEU A 287 -23.79 -0.63 5.58
C LEU A 287 -25.29 -0.52 5.37
N SER A 288 -25.93 0.39 6.10
CA SER A 288 -27.31 0.77 5.82
C SER A 288 -27.41 1.44 4.43
N PRO A 289 -28.61 1.47 3.81
CA PRO A 289 -28.80 2.19 2.55
C PRO A 289 -28.38 3.66 2.62
N GLU A 290 -28.57 4.31 3.77
CA GLU A 290 -28.15 5.69 4.01
C GLU A 290 -26.62 5.82 4.06
N GLN A 291 -25.94 4.95 4.80
CA GLN A 291 -24.48 4.93 4.87
C GLN A 291 -23.86 4.66 3.50
N SER A 292 -24.41 3.71 2.73
CA SER A 292 -23.96 3.42 1.37
C SER A 292 -24.12 4.65 0.47
N ARG A 293 -25.29 5.31 0.48
CA ARG A 293 -25.54 6.52 -0.33
C ARG A 293 -24.57 7.64 0.03
N ARG A 294 -24.32 7.88 1.32
CA ARG A 294 -23.36 8.88 1.79
C ARG A 294 -21.93 8.57 1.32
N PHE A 295 -21.53 7.30 1.40
CA PHE A 295 -20.24 6.85 0.88
C PHE A 295 -20.11 7.12 -0.62
N ASP A 296 -21.15 6.79 -1.41
CA ASP A 296 -21.16 6.98 -2.87
C ASP A 296 -21.00 8.45 -3.28
N LEU A 297 -21.62 9.37 -2.52
CA LEU A 297 -21.48 10.81 -2.75
C LEU A 297 -20.02 11.26 -2.57
N VAL A 298 -19.38 10.87 -1.46
CA VAL A 298 -17.98 11.21 -1.19
C VAL A 298 -17.05 10.54 -2.20
N TYR A 299 -17.33 9.28 -2.58
CA TYR A 299 -16.55 8.57 -3.58
C TYR A 299 -16.54 9.31 -4.91
N ARG A 300 -17.72 9.71 -5.40
CA ARG A 300 -17.87 10.47 -6.65
C ARG A 300 -17.07 11.77 -6.59
N GLU A 301 -17.24 12.55 -5.54
CA GLU A 301 -16.52 13.82 -5.33
C GLU A 301 -15.00 13.64 -5.37
N ARG A 302 -14.47 12.58 -4.73
CA ARG A 302 -13.01 12.36 -4.56
C ARG A 302 -12.35 11.67 -5.76
N MET A 303 -13.06 10.82 -6.48
CA MET A 303 -12.52 9.98 -7.56
C MET A 303 -12.86 10.48 -8.96
N GLU A 304 -14.07 11.01 -9.17
CA GLU A 304 -14.55 11.46 -10.49
C GLU A 304 -14.45 12.99 -10.65
N GLY A 305 -14.26 13.71 -9.54
CA GLY A 305 -14.37 15.16 -9.48
C GLY A 305 -15.80 15.62 -9.20
N PRO A 306 -16.03 16.93 -8.98
CA PRO A 306 -17.38 17.44 -8.76
C PRO A 306 -18.27 17.13 -9.98
N PRO A 307 -19.57 16.83 -9.79
CA PRO A 307 -20.48 16.59 -10.90
C PRO A 307 -20.45 17.78 -11.86
N LYS A 308 -20.18 17.50 -13.14
CA LYS A 308 -20.29 18.52 -14.19
C LYS A 308 -21.75 18.96 -14.26
N ASN A 309 -22.00 20.27 -14.13
CA ASN A 309 -23.34 20.80 -14.38
C ASN A 309 -23.78 20.43 -15.81
N PRO A 310 -25.09 20.23 -16.07
CA PRO A 310 -25.61 19.96 -17.42
C PRO A 310 -25.23 21.03 -18.46
N SER A 311 -24.79 22.19 -18.01
CA SER A 311 -24.37 23.34 -18.82
C SER A 311 -22.88 23.34 -19.22
N GLY A 312 -22.06 22.38 -18.76
CA GLY A 312 -20.64 22.30 -19.14
C GLY A 312 -19.67 23.23 -18.40
N ASP A 313 -20.15 24.15 -17.55
CA ASP A 313 -19.26 25.05 -16.81
C ASP A 313 -18.81 24.48 -15.46
N THR A 314 -17.52 24.19 -15.33
CA THR A 314 -16.85 24.03 -14.03
C THR A 314 -16.76 25.40 -13.36
N LYS A 315 -17.57 25.65 -12.32
CA LYS A 315 -17.34 26.80 -11.42
C LYS A 315 -15.99 26.62 -10.72
N ILE A 316 -15.01 27.41 -11.13
CA ILE A 316 -13.78 27.64 -10.35
C ILE A 316 -14.20 28.29 -9.03
N PRO A 317 -13.76 27.81 -7.85
CA PRO A 317 -14.05 28.48 -6.60
C PRO A 317 -13.49 29.91 -6.63
N PRO A 318 -14.18 30.92 -6.08
CA PRO A 318 -13.63 32.26 -6.03
C PRO A 318 -12.31 32.22 -5.25
N GLY A 319 -11.24 32.67 -5.91
CA GLY A 319 -9.95 32.89 -5.26
C GLY A 319 -10.08 33.92 -4.13
N PRO A 320 -9.11 33.96 -3.21
CA PRO A 320 -9.15 34.87 -2.08
C PRO A 320 -9.27 36.33 -2.55
N PRO A 321 -9.97 37.20 -1.79
CA PRO A 321 -10.20 38.58 -2.18
C PRO A 321 -8.88 39.31 -2.39
N LYS A 322 -8.74 39.97 -3.55
CA LYS A 322 -7.60 40.85 -3.83
C LYS A 322 -7.70 42.10 -2.93
N ASN A 323 -6.63 42.38 -2.20
CA ASN A 323 -6.47 43.63 -1.46
C ASN A 323 -6.62 44.85 -2.40
N PRO A 324 -7.31 45.92 -1.98
CA PRO A 324 -7.42 47.14 -2.78
C PRO A 324 -6.20 48.02 -2.53
N SER A 325 -5.15 47.87 -3.34
CA SER A 325 -4.15 48.94 -3.50
C SER A 325 -4.61 49.83 -4.65
N GLY A 326 -5.33 50.89 -4.31
CA GLY A 326 -5.59 51.98 -5.24
C GLY A 326 -4.36 52.87 -5.39
N VAL A 327 -3.84 52.97 -6.62
CA VAL A 327 -3.12 54.15 -7.10
C VAL A 327 -3.40 54.28 -8.61
N PRO A 328 -4.07 55.34 -9.09
CA PRO A 328 -4.03 55.71 -10.49
C PRO A 328 -2.83 56.62 -10.79
N LYS A 329 -2.19 56.37 -11.93
CA LYS A 329 -1.18 57.22 -12.56
C LYS A 329 -1.82 58.38 -13.32
N SER A 330 -1.20 59.56 -13.24
CA SER A 330 -1.10 60.60 -14.28
C SER A 330 -0.25 61.72 -13.68
N GLY A 331 0.74 62.35 -14.30
CA GLY A 331 1.22 62.46 -15.66
C GLY A 331 2.18 63.66 -15.67
N GLU A 332 2.82 63.91 -16.82
CA GLU A 332 3.61 65.11 -17.16
C GLU A 332 5.09 65.16 -16.71
N ASP A 333 5.97 64.87 -17.67
CA ASP A 333 7.21 65.62 -17.90
C ASP A 333 6.85 67.01 -18.46
N PRO A 334 7.58 68.09 -18.14
CA PRO A 334 8.73 68.42 -18.99
C PRO A 334 9.94 69.08 -18.30
N GLN A 335 11.10 68.83 -18.91
CA GLN A 335 12.29 69.71 -19.05
C GLN A 335 13.09 70.13 -17.81
N GLY A 336 14.41 69.88 -17.89
CA GLY A 336 15.43 70.75 -17.30
C GLY A 336 16.55 70.03 -16.53
N THR A 337 17.61 69.62 -17.22
CA THR A 337 18.97 69.63 -16.64
C THR A 337 19.55 71.06 -16.72
N PRO A 338 20.67 71.41 -16.05
CA PRO A 338 21.44 70.75 -14.98
C PRO A 338 21.80 71.72 -13.83
N LYS A 339 22.46 71.24 -12.75
CA LYS A 339 23.71 71.84 -12.20
C LYS A 339 24.20 71.21 -10.88
N ASN A 340 25.46 70.78 -10.95
CA ASN A 340 26.59 71.08 -10.05
C ASN A 340 26.57 70.75 -8.55
N GLY A 341 27.75 70.23 -8.14
CA GLY A 341 28.33 70.32 -6.81
C GLY A 341 28.22 68.98 -6.09
N GLY A 342 29.29 68.23 -5.85
CA GLY A 342 30.60 68.68 -5.39
C GLY A 342 30.82 68.03 -4.03
N ASP A 343 31.70 67.03 -4.03
CA ASP A 343 32.38 66.32 -2.94
C ASP A 343 32.77 67.18 -1.70
N PRO A 344 33.19 66.58 -0.56
CA PRO A 344 33.88 65.28 -0.44
C PRO A 344 33.34 64.26 0.58
#